data_AF-A0A8T4QU38-F1
#
_entry.id   AF-A0A8T4QU38-F1
#
_cell.length_a   1.000
_cell.length_b   1.000
_cell.length_c   1.000
_cell.angle_alpha   90.00
_cell.angle_beta   90.00
_cell.angle_gamma   90.00
#
_symmetry.space_group_name_H-M   'P 1'
#
loop_
_entity.id
_entity.type
_entity.pdbx_description
1 polymer ?
#
loop_
_entity_poly.entity_id
_entity_poly.type
_entity_poly.pdbx_seq_one_letter_code
_entity_poly.pdbx_strand_id
1 'polypeptide(L)'
;MTLQLQLSALSRIVQQTRRALELAWTAFERGDFQTAIERARDAELILALETRNKVSAAWLVQNYWWAMLLGIGGLTAAGYILYRKAMIYFTIMTQKRLAMEELSILSLLEELQKKRFKEGSISAEEYEQRLSQFDSQLNRIKQQRARLRHRRVGLVRKEEELRNLRKEEEEMQRYIQILQKDYLESGLISQRQFRQLYASDKERMVELQEEEEVLKEQLKGSRFRMFADRISRSWKSRTKGGARNGKK
;
A
#
# COMPACT_ATOMS: atom_id res chain seq x y z
N MET A 1 9.30 8.85 -46.35
CA MET A 1 7.90 8.62 -46.80
C MET A 1 6.86 9.30 -45.88
N THR A 2 7.14 9.50 -44.60
CA THR A 2 6.24 10.16 -43.64
C THR A 2 6.04 11.67 -43.86
N LEU A 3 7.06 12.40 -44.35
CA LEU A 3 6.99 13.85 -44.56
C LEU A 3 6.08 14.29 -45.73
N GLN A 4 6.06 13.56 -46.85
CA GLN A 4 5.18 13.87 -47.98
C GLN A 4 3.69 13.65 -47.65
N LEU A 5 3.39 12.60 -46.88
CA LEU A 5 2.04 12.34 -46.35
C LEU A 5 1.59 13.42 -45.35
N GLN A 6 2.51 13.96 -44.55
CA GLN A 6 2.21 15.06 -43.64
C GLN A 6 1.96 16.39 -44.38
N LEU A 7 2.71 16.67 -45.45
CA LEU A 7 2.53 17.87 -46.27
C LEU A 7 1.21 17.86 -47.06
N SER A 8 0.81 16.71 -47.62
CA SER A 8 -0.47 16.60 -48.34
C SER A 8 -1.69 16.63 -47.41
N ALA A 9 -1.55 16.15 -46.18
CA ALA A 9 -2.59 16.27 -45.16
C ALA A 9 -2.75 17.72 -44.68
N LEU A 10 -1.64 18.43 -44.44
CA LEU A 10 -1.65 19.85 -44.05
C LEU A 10 -2.27 20.75 -45.10
N SER A 11 -2.01 20.49 -46.39
CA SER A 11 -2.61 21.28 -47.47
C SER A 11 -4.12 21.09 -47.57
N ARG A 12 -4.63 19.86 -47.40
CA ARG A 12 -6.08 19.56 -47.42
C ARG A 12 -6.85 20.21 -46.28
N ILE A 13 -6.26 20.25 -45.09
CA ILE A 13 -6.92 20.80 -43.89
C ILE A 13 -7.06 22.32 -44.03
N VAL A 14 -5.99 23.02 -44.42
CA VAL A 14 -6.05 24.47 -44.68
C VAL A 14 -7.05 24.83 -45.78
N GLN A 15 -7.35 23.91 -46.71
CA GLN A 15 -8.38 24.13 -47.71
C GLN A 15 -9.81 24.12 -47.16
N GLN A 16 -10.12 23.33 -46.11
CA GLN A 16 -11.49 23.24 -45.58
C GLN A 16 -11.91 24.51 -44.86
N THR A 17 -11.08 25.01 -43.94
CA THR A 17 -11.30 26.30 -43.28
C THR A 17 -11.38 27.44 -44.31
N ARG A 18 -10.50 27.46 -45.32
CA ARG A 18 -10.54 28.49 -46.38
C ARG A 18 -11.84 28.46 -47.17
N ARG A 19 -12.33 27.28 -47.56
CA ARG A 19 -13.61 27.13 -48.28
C ARG A 19 -14.81 27.58 -47.44
N ALA A 20 -14.83 27.25 -46.14
CA ALA A 20 -15.89 27.70 -45.24
C ALA A 20 -15.91 29.23 -45.10
N LEU A 21 -14.73 29.85 -45.00
CA LEU A 21 -14.56 31.29 -44.92
C LEU A 21 -14.92 31.99 -46.24
N GLU A 22 -14.56 31.41 -47.38
CA GLU A 22 -14.94 31.90 -48.71
C GLU A 22 -16.46 31.84 -48.94
N LEU A 23 -17.13 30.79 -48.46
CA LEU A 23 -18.59 30.71 -48.48
C LEU A 23 -19.24 31.78 -47.60
N ALA A 24 -18.67 32.05 -46.42
CA ALA A 24 -19.12 33.15 -45.57
C ALA A 24 -18.95 34.51 -46.27
N TRP A 25 -17.82 34.71 -46.95
CA TRP A 25 -17.52 35.93 -47.72
C TRP A 25 -18.49 36.13 -48.88
N THR A 26 -18.75 35.10 -49.67
CA THR A 26 -19.71 35.21 -50.80
C THR A 26 -21.16 35.45 -50.33
N ALA A 27 -21.57 34.92 -49.17
CA ALA A 27 -22.87 35.23 -48.58
C ALA A 27 -22.94 36.69 -48.10
N PHE A 28 -21.85 37.20 -47.54
CA PHE A 28 -21.72 38.60 -47.14
C PHE A 28 -21.80 39.57 -48.33
N GLU A 29 -21.10 39.29 -49.43
CA GLU A 29 -21.17 40.10 -50.66
C GLU A 29 -22.58 40.16 -51.27
N ARG A 30 -23.38 39.12 -51.07
CA ARG A 30 -24.79 39.05 -51.49
C ARG A 30 -25.76 39.78 -50.56
N GLY A 31 -25.27 40.33 -49.43
CA GLY A 31 -26.08 41.02 -48.42
C GLY A 31 -26.85 40.08 -47.47
N ASP A 32 -26.63 38.77 -47.52
CA ASP A 32 -27.23 37.81 -46.60
C ASP A 32 -26.37 37.66 -45.34
N PHE A 33 -26.50 38.65 -44.46
CA PHE A 33 -25.67 38.76 -43.26
C PHE A 33 -25.89 37.61 -42.26
N GLN A 34 -27.11 37.07 -42.16
CA GLN A 34 -27.42 36.01 -41.21
C GLN A 34 -26.70 34.72 -41.59
N THR A 35 -26.80 34.33 -42.87
CA THR A 35 -26.05 33.18 -43.41
C THR A 35 -24.54 33.41 -43.33
N ALA A 36 -24.06 34.63 -43.63
CA ALA A 36 -22.63 34.94 -43.53
C ALA A 36 -22.07 34.75 -42.12
N ILE A 37 -22.81 35.20 -41.08
CA ILE A 37 -22.42 35.04 -39.68
C ILE A 37 -22.38 33.56 -39.27
N GLU A 38 -23.39 32.78 -39.65
CA GLU A 38 -23.42 31.34 -39.37
C GLU A 38 -22.22 30.63 -40.00
N ARG A 39 -21.92 30.90 -41.27
CA ARG A 39 -20.77 30.31 -41.96
C ARG A 39 -19.42 30.77 -41.42
N ALA A 40 -19.32 32.01 -40.96
CA ALA A 40 -18.13 32.50 -40.28
C ALA A 40 -17.88 31.77 -38.96
N ARG A 41 -18.93 31.51 -38.17
CA ARG A 41 -18.85 30.72 -36.93
C ARG A 41 -18.47 29.27 -37.21
N ASP A 42 -19.01 28.68 -38.27
CA ASP A 42 -18.62 27.33 -38.70
C ASP A 42 -17.13 27.27 -39.07
N ALA A 43 -16.63 28.27 -39.81
CA ALA A 43 -15.22 28.36 -40.15
C ALA A 43 -14.33 28.53 -38.91
N GLU A 44 -14.75 29.31 -37.92
CA GLU A 44 -14.05 29.48 -36.64
C GLU A 44 -14.01 28.16 -35.85
N LEU A 45 -15.13 27.43 -35.76
CA LEU A 45 -15.19 26.12 -35.11
C LEU A 45 -14.28 25.10 -35.81
N ILE A 46 -14.28 25.07 -37.14
CA ILE A 46 -13.39 24.19 -37.92
C ILE A 46 -11.93 24.57 -37.64
N LEU A 47 -11.56 25.85 -37.67
CA LEU A 47 -10.21 26.29 -37.34
C LEU A 47 -9.80 25.91 -35.91
N ALA A 48 -10.70 26.04 -34.94
CA ALA A 48 -10.47 25.66 -33.55
C ALA A 48 -10.29 24.14 -33.40
N LEU A 49 -11.08 23.33 -34.10
CA LEU A 49 -10.92 21.88 -34.15
C LEU A 49 -9.62 21.48 -34.84
N GLU A 50 -9.25 22.13 -35.94
CA GLU A 50 -8.01 21.88 -36.68
C GLU A 50 -6.77 22.25 -35.86
N THR A 51 -6.79 23.38 -35.15
CA THR A 51 -5.70 23.81 -34.28
C THR A 51 -5.57 22.95 -33.03
N ARG A 52 -6.68 22.52 -32.42
CA ARG A 52 -6.65 21.51 -31.34
C ARG A 52 -6.16 20.14 -31.82
N ASN A 53 -6.55 19.71 -33.02
CA ASN A 53 -6.17 18.41 -33.58
C ASN A 53 -4.73 18.41 -34.15
N LYS A 54 -4.11 19.58 -34.33
CA LYS A 54 -2.68 19.74 -34.67
C LYS A 54 -1.74 19.44 -33.50
N VAL A 55 -2.22 19.45 -32.26
CA VAL A 55 -1.60 18.64 -31.20
C VAL A 55 -1.99 17.18 -31.45
N SER A 56 -1.67 16.67 -32.63
CA SER A 56 -2.04 15.31 -33.00
C SER A 56 -1.40 14.40 -31.97
N ALA A 57 -2.19 13.49 -31.40
CA ALA A 57 -1.67 12.50 -30.46
C ALA A 57 -0.44 11.79 -31.06
N ALA A 58 -0.44 11.59 -32.40
CA ALA A 58 0.69 11.06 -33.15
C ALA A 58 1.98 11.91 -33.04
N TRP A 59 1.90 13.24 -33.18
CA TRP A 59 3.06 14.12 -33.01
C TRP A 59 3.57 14.12 -31.57
N LEU A 60 2.66 14.10 -30.59
CA LEU A 60 3.03 14.04 -29.17
C LEU A 60 3.69 12.70 -28.83
N VAL A 61 3.20 11.58 -29.37
CA VAL A 61 3.86 10.28 -29.24
C VAL A 61 5.23 10.30 -29.93
N GLN A 62 5.34 10.76 -31.17
CA GLN A 62 6.62 10.70 -31.90
C GLN A 62 7.71 11.59 -31.27
N ASN A 63 7.34 12.78 -30.78
CA ASN A 63 8.29 13.72 -30.21
C ASN A 63 8.53 13.51 -28.70
N TYR A 64 7.54 13.02 -27.97
CA TYR A 64 7.56 12.89 -26.50
C TYR A 64 7.29 11.47 -25.98
N TRP A 65 7.51 10.41 -26.77
CA TRP A 65 7.36 9.02 -26.31
C TRP A 65 8.18 8.73 -25.04
N TRP A 66 9.38 9.32 -24.92
CA TRP A 66 10.23 9.17 -23.74
C TRP A 66 9.58 9.78 -22.49
N ALA A 67 8.93 10.95 -22.63
CA ALA A 67 8.24 11.62 -21.52
C ALA A 67 6.97 10.85 -21.14
N MET A 68 6.25 10.26 -22.11
CA MET A 68 5.14 9.34 -21.82
C MET A 68 5.61 8.11 -21.04
N LEU A 69 6.71 7.47 -21.46
CA LEU A 69 7.28 6.33 -20.74
C LEU A 69 7.70 6.69 -19.32
N LEU A 70 8.33 7.85 -19.12
CA LEU A 70 8.66 8.36 -17.79
C LEU A 70 7.41 8.66 -16.97
N GLY A 71 6.36 9.23 -17.58
CA GLY A 71 5.09 9.49 -16.93
C GLY A 71 4.41 8.21 -16.45
N ILE A 72 4.33 7.19 -17.31
CA ILE A 72 3.79 5.87 -16.98
C ILE A 72 4.66 5.20 -15.91
N GLY A 73 5.98 5.27 -16.02
CA GLY A 73 6.92 4.76 -15.03
C GLY A 73 6.76 5.43 -13.66
N GLY A 74 6.60 6.76 -13.64
CA GLY A 74 6.34 7.53 -12.43
C GLY A 74 4.99 7.18 -11.81
N LEU A 75 3.95 7.07 -12.62
CA LEU A 75 2.59 6.75 -12.16
C LEU A 75 2.49 5.33 -11.61
N THR A 76 3.16 4.35 -12.24
CA THR A 76 3.24 2.98 -11.73
C THR A 76 4.03 2.89 -10.43
N ALA A 77 5.17 3.60 -10.33
CA ALA A 77 5.94 3.67 -9.08
C ALA A 77 5.15 4.34 -7.94
N ALA A 78 4.47 5.45 -8.22
CA ALA A 78 3.63 6.15 -7.25
C ALA A 78 2.46 5.27 -6.79
N GLY A 79 1.77 4.61 -7.73
CA GLY A 79 0.71 3.66 -7.44
C GLY A 79 1.18 2.50 -6.56
N TYR A 80 2.37 1.95 -6.83
CA TYR A 80 2.96 0.89 -6.01
C TYR A 80 3.28 1.36 -4.58
N ILE A 81 3.82 2.56 -4.39
CA ILE A 81 4.09 3.14 -3.07
C ILE A 81 2.79 3.36 -2.30
N LEU A 82 1.76 3.92 -2.95
CA LEU A 82 0.45 4.15 -2.35
C LEU A 82 -0.21 2.84 -1.92
N TYR A 83 -0.18 1.83 -2.79
CA TYR A 83 -0.71 0.49 -2.51
C TYR A 83 -0.04 -0.12 -1.27
N ARG A 84 1.30 -0.06 -1.16
CA ARG A 84 2.01 -0.57 0.02
C ARG A 84 1.59 0.15 1.30
N LYS A 85 1.48 1.47 1.28
CA LYS A 85 1.04 2.25 2.45
C LYS A 85 -0.38 1.90 2.86
N ALA A 86 -1.29 1.78 1.89
CA ALA A 86 -2.68 1.39 2.14
C ALA A 86 -2.78 0.00 2.76
N MET A 87 -2.01 -0.97 2.27
CA MET A 87 -1.97 -2.34 2.82
C MET A 87 -1.46 -2.38 4.26
N ILE A 88 -0.41 -1.61 4.58
CA ILE A 88 0.09 -1.50 5.97
C ILE A 88 -0.97 -0.88 6.87
N TYR A 89 -1.59 0.21 6.43
CA TYR A 89 -2.66 0.88 7.18
C TYR A 89 -3.84 -0.06 7.46
N PHE A 90 -4.31 -0.79 6.45
CA PHE A 90 -5.39 -1.77 6.60
C PHE A 90 -5.03 -2.89 7.59
N THR A 91 -3.78 -3.35 7.56
CA THR A 91 -3.29 -4.38 8.48
C THR A 91 -3.33 -3.89 9.93
N ILE A 92 -2.84 -2.67 10.19
CA ILE A 92 -2.87 -2.04 11.53
C ILE A 92 -4.32 -1.85 12.01
N MET A 93 -5.20 -1.34 11.15
CA MET A 93 -6.61 -1.14 11.49
C MET A 93 -7.29 -2.47 11.83
N THR A 94 -7.01 -3.52 11.05
CA THR A 94 -7.57 -4.85 11.30
C THR A 94 -7.04 -5.44 12.62
N GLN A 95 -5.75 -5.27 12.93
CA GLN A 95 -5.19 -5.69 14.21
C GLN A 95 -5.87 -5.01 15.40
N LYS A 96 -6.09 -3.68 15.32
CA LYS A 96 -6.82 -2.94 16.36
C LYS A 96 -8.24 -3.44 16.54
N ARG A 97 -8.96 -3.69 15.43
CA ARG A 97 -10.32 -4.25 15.49
C ARG A 97 -10.35 -5.62 16.15
N LEU A 98 -9.41 -6.50 15.80
CA LEU A 98 -9.30 -7.83 16.41
C LEU A 98 -8.99 -7.76 17.91
N ALA A 99 -8.16 -6.82 18.35
CA ALA A 99 -7.89 -6.60 19.77
C ALA A 99 -9.15 -6.14 20.53
N MET A 100 -9.95 -5.25 19.94
CA MET A 100 -11.22 -4.81 20.54
C MET A 100 -12.25 -5.95 20.60
N GLU A 101 -12.31 -6.79 19.56
CA GLU A 101 -13.16 -7.98 19.54
C GLU A 101 -12.74 -9.00 20.62
N GLU A 102 -11.44 -9.24 20.76
CA GLU A 102 -10.86 -10.09 21.81
C GLU A 102 -11.24 -9.61 23.21
N LEU A 103 -11.09 -8.31 23.48
CA LEU A 103 -11.49 -7.71 24.76
C LEU A 103 -12.99 -7.87 25.05
N SER A 104 -13.85 -7.67 24.03
CA SER A 104 -15.30 -7.85 24.16
C SER A 104 -15.68 -9.30 24.47
N ILE A 105 -15.01 -10.27 23.82
CA ILE A 105 -15.21 -11.70 24.11
C ILE A 105 -14.78 -12.02 25.54
N LEU A 106 -13.64 -11.50 25.98
CA LEU A 106 -13.15 -11.71 27.35
C LEU A 106 -14.12 -11.15 28.40
N SER A 107 -14.70 -9.96 28.17
CA SER A 107 -15.72 -9.42 29.09
C SER A 107 -16.99 -10.27 29.12
N LEU A 108 -17.44 -10.78 27.96
CA LEU A 108 -18.60 -11.68 27.91
C LEU A 108 -18.33 -13.01 28.60
N LEU A 109 -17.09 -13.51 28.53
CA LEU A 109 -16.66 -14.72 29.21
C LEU A 109 -16.66 -14.53 30.73
N GLU A 110 -16.22 -13.37 31.23
CA GLU A 110 -16.31 -13.01 32.64
C GLU A 110 -17.77 -12.93 33.12
N GLU A 111 -18.65 -12.29 32.37
CA GLU A 111 -20.09 -12.25 32.66
C GLU A 111 -20.72 -13.65 32.68
N LEU A 112 -20.34 -14.50 31.71
CA LEU A 112 -20.82 -15.88 31.64
C LEU A 112 -20.39 -16.68 32.88
N GLN A 113 -19.14 -16.53 33.31
CA GLN A 113 -18.63 -17.15 34.54
C GLN A 113 -19.39 -16.64 35.77
N LYS A 114 -19.64 -15.33 35.86
CA LYS A 114 -20.42 -14.74 36.96
C LYS A 114 -21.84 -15.33 37.01
N LYS A 115 -22.53 -15.41 35.88
CA LYS A 115 -23.87 -16.02 35.77
C LYS A 115 -23.89 -17.47 36.23
N ARG A 116 -22.88 -18.26 35.86
CA ARG A 116 -22.80 -19.67 36.27
C ARG A 116 -22.46 -19.85 37.75
N PHE A 117 -21.38 -19.22 38.22
CA PHE A 117 -20.78 -19.55 39.52
C PHE A 117 -21.26 -18.67 40.68
N LYS A 118 -21.70 -17.44 40.42
CA LYS A 118 -22.21 -16.55 41.46
C LYS A 118 -23.73 -16.53 41.51
N GLU A 119 -24.36 -16.42 40.34
CA GLU A 119 -25.82 -16.26 40.26
C GLU A 119 -26.56 -17.60 40.13
N GLY A 120 -25.90 -18.63 39.59
CA GLY A 120 -26.55 -19.91 39.29
C GLY A 120 -27.65 -19.79 38.22
N SER A 121 -27.63 -18.71 37.42
CA SER A 121 -28.72 -18.36 36.50
C SER A 121 -28.71 -19.18 35.20
N ILE A 122 -27.66 -19.96 34.94
CA ILE A 122 -27.51 -20.81 33.76
C ILE A 122 -27.10 -22.24 34.13
N SER A 123 -27.54 -23.21 33.32
CA SER A 123 -27.20 -24.63 33.50
C SER A 123 -25.74 -24.91 33.19
N ALA A 124 -25.21 -26.06 33.65
CA ALA A 124 -23.84 -26.47 33.34
C ALA A 124 -23.65 -26.69 31.83
N GLU A 125 -24.61 -27.33 31.18
CA GLU A 125 -24.59 -27.62 29.76
C GLU A 125 -24.60 -26.34 28.91
N GLU A 126 -25.45 -25.37 29.27
CA GLU A 126 -25.50 -24.08 28.59
C GLU A 126 -24.21 -23.28 28.76
N TYR A 127 -23.61 -23.33 29.96
CA TYR A 127 -22.31 -22.71 30.22
C TYR A 127 -21.21 -23.30 29.33
N GLU A 128 -21.06 -24.64 29.29
CA GLU A 128 -20.06 -25.32 28.48
C GLU A 128 -20.25 -25.05 26.98
N GLN A 129 -21.51 -25.03 26.50
CA GLN A 129 -21.82 -24.72 25.11
C GLN A 129 -21.37 -23.30 24.74
N ARG A 130 -21.69 -22.31 25.57
CA ARG A 130 -21.29 -20.90 25.34
C ARG A 130 -19.78 -20.70 25.48
N LEU A 131 -19.15 -21.36 26.45
CA LEU A 131 -17.70 -21.33 26.65
C LEU A 131 -16.97 -21.85 25.40
N SER A 132 -17.39 -23.00 24.87
CA SER A 132 -16.84 -23.58 23.63
C SER A 132 -16.98 -22.63 22.44
N GLN A 133 -18.11 -21.90 22.33
CA GLN A 133 -18.28 -20.89 21.29
C GLN A 133 -17.27 -19.74 21.45
N PHE A 134 -17.07 -19.21 22.65
CA PHE A 134 -16.07 -18.14 22.88
C PHE A 134 -14.65 -18.61 22.61
N ASP A 135 -14.29 -19.83 23.02
CA ASP A 135 -12.98 -20.42 22.72
C ASP A 135 -12.74 -20.54 21.21
N SER A 136 -13.76 -20.95 20.46
CA SER A 136 -13.69 -21.01 19.00
C SER A 136 -13.45 -19.64 18.35
N GLN A 137 -14.08 -18.58 18.89
CA GLN A 137 -13.91 -17.21 18.42
C GLN A 137 -12.52 -16.67 18.76
N LEU A 138 -12.03 -16.89 19.98
CA LEU A 138 -10.67 -16.51 20.39
C LEU A 138 -9.62 -17.21 19.52
N ASN A 139 -9.80 -18.50 19.24
CA ASN A 139 -8.92 -19.23 18.33
C ASN A 139 -8.93 -18.65 16.91
N ARG A 140 -10.10 -18.26 16.40
CA ARG A 140 -10.22 -17.59 15.11
C ARG A 140 -9.46 -16.25 15.09
N ILE A 141 -9.59 -15.44 16.14
CA ILE A 141 -8.87 -14.17 16.29
C ILE A 141 -7.36 -14.41 16.30
N LYS A 142 -6.88 -15.39 17.08
CA LYS A 142 -5.45 -15.79 17.10
C LYS A 142 -4.95 -16.15 15.71
N GLN A 143 -5.68 -16.99 14.97
CA GLN A 143 -5.31 -17.37 13.60
C GLN A 143 -5.30 -16.15 12.65
N GLN A 144 -6.26 -15.24 12.76
CA GLN A 144 -6.30 -14.03 11.94
C GLN A 144 -5.13 -13.10 12.24
N ARG A 145 -4.76 -12.91 13.52
CA ARG A 145 -3.57 -12.15 13.92
C ARG A 145 -2.30 -12.77 13.33
N ALA A 146 -2.14 -14.09 13.41
CA ALA A 146 -1.00 -14.79 12.80
C ALA A 146 -0.93 -14.59 11.27
N ARG A 147 -2.07 -14.69 10.57
CA ARG A 147 -2.14 -14.42 9.12
C ARG A 147 -1.78 -12.98 8.76
N LEU A 148 -2.26 -12.01 9.53
CA LEU A 148 -1.93 -10.59 9.32
C LEU A 148 -0.44 -10.33 9.53
N ARG A 149 0.18 -10.94 10.54
CA ARG A 149 1.63 -10.89 10.76
C ARG A 149 2.38 -11.48 9.57
N HIS A 150 2.01 -12.67 9.12
CA HIS A 150 2.66 -13.29 7.96
C HIS A 150 2.57 -12.42 6.70
N ARG A 151 1.41 -11.79 6.44
CA ARG A 151 1.24 -10.84 5.33
C ARG A 151 2.13 -9.60 5.48
N ARG A 152 2.40 -9.16 6.71
CA ARG A 152 3.22 -7.98 7.01
C ARG A 152 4.71 -8.19 6.72
N VAL A 153 5.23 -9.41 6.91
CA VAL A 153 6.66 -9.75 6.73
C VAL A 153 7.19 -9.40 5.32
N GLY A 154 6.34 -9.38 4.30
CA GLY A 154 6.72 -8.94 2.94
C GLY A 154 6.44 -7.46 2.63
N LEU A 155 5.64 -6.79 3.46
CA LEU A 155 5.16 -5.42 3.20
C LEU A 155 5.99 -4.36 3.92
N VAL A 156 6.58 -4.68 5.07
CA VAL A 156 7.34 -3.74 5.90
C VAL A 156 8.85 -3.96 5.70
N ARG A 157 9.64 -2.89 5.81
CA ARG A 157 11.10 -3.03 5.78
C ARG A 157 11.56 -3.79 7.02
N LYS A 158 12.51 -4.72 6.88
CA LYS A 158 12.98 -5.55 7.99
C LYS A 158 13.44 -4.73 9.20
N GLU A 159 14.07 -3.59 8.99
CA GLU A 159 14.49 -2.67 10.06
C GLU A 159 13.31 -2.03 10.79
N GLU A 160 12.24 -1.72 10.05
CA GLU A 160 11.03 -1.15 10.64
C GLU A 160 10.26 -2.21 11.40
N GLU A 161 10.17 -3.43 10.86
CA GLU A 161 9.57 -4.57 11.55
C GLU A 161 10.31 -4.89 12.86
N LEU A 162 11.65 -4.89 12.83
CA LEU A 162 12.47 -5.06 14.03
C LEU A 162 12.15 -4.02 15.11
N ARG A 163 11.96 -2.76 14.73
CA ARG A 163 11.55 -1.70 15.68
C ARG A 163 10.14 -1.92 16.22
N ASN A 164 9.23 -2.45 15.39
CA ASN A 164 7.86 -2.72 15.81
C ASN A 164 7.81 -3.89 16.79
N LEU A 165 8.58 -4.96 16.54
CA LEU A 165 8.69 -6.10 17.45
C LEU A 165 9.23 -5.69 18.82
N ARG A 166 10.27 -4.85 18.87
CA ARG A 166 10.79 -4.31 20.14
C ARG A 166 9.75 -3.52 20.91
N LYS A 167 8.95 -2.70 20.22
CA LYS A 167 7.85 -1.98 20.87
C LYS A 167 6.79 -2.93 21.42
N GLU A 168 6.42 -3.97 20.67
CA GLU A 168 5.47 -5.00 21.14
C GLU A 168 6.04 -5.76 22.35
N GLU A 169 7.34 -6.05 22.36
CA GLU A 169 8.05 -6.66 23.49
C GLU A 169 8.04 -5.76 24.72
N GLU A 170 8.39 -4.48 24.57
CA GLU A 170 8.33 -3.48 25.65
C GLU A 170 6.92 -3.32 26.22
N GLU A 171 5.89 -3.30 25.35
CA GLU A 171 4.49 -3.27 25.74
C GLU A 171 4.09 -4.53 26.52
N MET A 172 4.48 -5.72 26.06
CA MET A 172 4.23 -6.97 26.77
C MET A 172 4.94 -7.04 28.12
N GLN A 173 6.17 -6.55 28.20
CA GLN A 173 6.89 -6.48 29.47
C GLN A 173 6.17 -5.57 30.47
N ARG A 174 5.63 -4.43 30.01
CA ARG A 174 4.80 -3.55 30.85
C ARG A 174 3.53 -4.25 31.30
N TYR A 175 2.84 -4.98 30.43
CA TYR A 175 1.66 -5.74 30.80
C TYR A 175 1.95 -6.79 31.87
N ILE A 176 3.06 -7.54 31.73
CA ILE A 176 3.50 -8.50 32.74
C ILE A 176 3.76 -7.82 34.09
N GLN A 177 4.39 -6.64 34.10
CA GLN A 177 4.63 -5.88 35.33
C GLN A 177 3.32 -5.42 35.98
N ILE A 178 2.36 -4.92 35.19
CA ILE A 178 1.03 -4.53 35.69
C ILE A 178 0.33 -5.75 36.29
N LEU A 179 0.33 -6.88 35.57
CA LEU A 179 -0.25 -8.14 36.02
C LEU A 179 0.38 -8.64 37.34
N GLN A 180 1.69 -8.49 37.50
CA GLN A 180 2.39 -8.81 38.74
C GLN A 180 1.96 -7.92 39.91
N LYS A 181 1.82 -6.60 39.69
CA LYS A 181 1.30 -5.68 40.70
C LYS A 181 -0.14 -6.01 41.07
N ASP A 182 -0.98 -6.30 40.08
CA ASP A 182 -2.38 -6.66 40.28
C ASP A 182 -2.54 -7.92 41.13
N TYR A 183 -1.59 -8.86 41.04
CA TYR A 183 -1.58 -10.08 41.86
C TYR A 183 -0.93 -9.88 43.23
N LEU A 184 0.28 -9.32 43.28
CA LEU A 184 1.11 -9.30 44.50
C LEU A 184 0.79 -8.14 45.43
N GLU A 185 0.45 -6.97 44.88
CA GLU A 185 0.25 -5.75 45.68
C GLU A 185 -1.23 -5.54 45.98
N SER A 186 -2.09 -5.56 44.95
CA SER A 186 -3.50 -5.19 45.09
C SER A 186 -4.44 -6.37 45.30
N GLY A 187 -3.99 -7.60 45.02
CA GLY A 187 -4.80 -8.82 45.15
C GLY A 187 -6.07 -8.80 44.28
N LEU A 188 -6.08 -8.01 43.20
CA LEU A 188 -7.22 -7.82 42.30
C LEU A 188 -7.53 -9.08 41.49
N ILE A 189 -6.52 -9.93 41.26
CA ILE A 189 -6.64 -11.16 40.47
C ILE A 189 -6.29 -12.39 41.30
N SER A 190 -7.01 -13.49 41.05
CA SER A 190 -6.74 -14.76 41.73
C SER A 190 -5.42 -15.38 41.26
N GLN A 191 -4.79 -16.20 42.10
CA GLN A 191 -3.55 -16.91 41.75
C GLN A 191 -3.68 -17.74 40.45
N ARG A 192 -4.85 -18.36 40.24
CA ARG A 192 -5.12 -19.16 39.03
C ARG A 192 -5.13 -18.27 37.79
N GLN A 193 -5.86 -17.15 37.82
CA GLN A 193 -5.91 -16.18 36.72
C GLN A 193 -4.53 -15.59 36.44
N PHE A 194 -3.80 -15.19 37.49
CA PHE A 194 -2.43 -14.69 37.36
C PHE A 194 -1.53 -15.70 36.64
N ARG A 195 -1.51 -16.97 37.07
CA ARG A 195 -0.69 -18.00 36.42
C ARG A 195 -1.03 -18.19 34.95
N GLN A 196 -2.31 -18.17 34.61
CA GLN A 196 -2.77 -18.34 33.23
C GLN A 196 -2.35 -17.16 32.34
N LEU A 197 -2.63 -15.93 32.78
CA LEU A 197 -2.28 -14.71 32.04
C LEU A 197 -0.75 -14.57 31.92
N TYR A 198 -0.03 -14.75 33.03
CA TYR A 198 1.44 -14.67 33.04
C TYR A 198 2.07 -15.71 32.12
N ALA A 199 1.58 -16.95 32.11
CA ALA A 199 2.08 -17.99 31.21
C ALA A 199 1.84 -17.62 29.74
N SER A 200 0.64 -17.16 29.40
CA SER A 200 0.30 -16.72 28.03
C SER A 200 1.15 -15.53 27.58
N ASP A 201 1.31 -14.51 28.42
CA ASP A 201 2.09 -13.31 28.07
C ASP A 201 3.59 -13.63 27.96
N LYS A 202 4.09 -14.51 28.84
CA LYS A 202 5.48 -14.98 28.78
C LYS A 202 5.75 -15.81 27.53
N GLU A 203 4.83 -16.70 27.15
CA GLU A 203 4.91 -17.45 25.89
C GLU A 203 4.97 -16.48 24.70
N ARG A 204 4.09 -15.47 24.67
CA ARG A 204 4.09 -14.46 23.61
C ARG A 204 5.40 -13.64 23.57
N MET A 205 5.97 -13.32 24.73
CA MET A 205 7.25 -12.62 24.82
C MET A 205 8.40 -13.47 24.23
N VAL A 206 8.41 -14.78 24.47
CA VAL A 206 9.39 -15.70 23.88
C VAL A 206 9.23 -15.75 22.35
N GLU A 207 8.00 -15.88 21.85
CA GLU A 207 7.75 -15.83 20.40
C GLU A 207 8.27 -14.53 19.76
N LEU A 208 8.05 -13.38 20.42
CA LEU A 208 8.54 -12.09 19.94
C LEU A 208 10.07 -12.02 19.87
N GLN A 209 10.76 -12.60 20.85
CA GLN A 209 12.22 -12.65 20.89
C GLN A 209 12.77 -13.55 19.79
N GLU A 210 12.17 -14.73 19.58
CA GLU A 210 12.52 -15.62 18.47
C GLU A 210 12.32 -14.94 17.11
N GLU A 211 11.17 -14.28 16.90
CA GLU A 211 10.89 -13.49 15.70
C GLU A 211 11.94 -12.37 15.49
N GLU A 212 12.33 -11.69 16.56
CA GLU A 212 13.35 -10.63 16.53
C GLU A 212 14.72 -11.19 16.12
N GLU A 213 15.13 -12.32 16.69
CA GLU A 213 16.40 -12.99 16.41
C GLU A 213 16.50 -13.45 14.95
N VAL A 214 15.45 -14.10 14.45
CA VAL A 214 15.37 -14.53 13.04
C VAL A 214 15.49 -13.32 12.11
N LEU A 215 14.82 -12.20 12.41
CA LEU A 215 14.93 -10.99 11.59
C LEU A 215 16.30 -10.33 11.65
N LYS A 216 16.96 -10.32 12.83
CA LYS A 216 18.34 -9.83 12.99
C LYS A 216 19.29 -10.65 12.14
N GLU A 217 19.17 -11.97 12.16
CA GLU A 217 20.03 -12.86 11.37
C GLU A 217 19.84 -12.64 9.87
N GLN A 218 18.59 -12.56 9.41
CA GLN A 218 18.28 -12.24 8.02
C GLN A 218 18.83 -10.87 7.60
N LEU A 219 18.79 -9.86 8.47
CA LEU A 219 19.36 -8.54 8.22
C LEU A 219 20.89 -8.59 8.10
N LYS A 220 21.57 -9.33 8.99
CA LYS A 220 23.03 -9.54 8.92
C LYS A 220 23.43 -10.21 7.61
N GLY A 221 22.74 -11.29 7.23
CA GLY A 221 22.99 -12.00 5.96
C GLY A 221 22.72 -11.16 4.72
N SER A 222 21.69 -10.30 4.73
CA SER A 222 21.41 -9.36 3.64
C SER A 222 22.47 -8.26 3.54
N ARG A 223 22.95 -7.71 4.66
CA ARG A 223 24.02 -6.70 4.67
C ARG A 223 25.35 -7.26 4.18
N PHE A 224 25.71 -8.47 4.60
CA PHE A 224 26.94 -9.13 4.17
C PHE A 224 26.97 -9.37 2.66
N ARG A 225 25.85 -9.86 2.09
CA ARG A 225 25.72 -10.03 0.63
C ARG A 225 25.86 -8.70 -0.13
N MET A 226 25.20 -7.64 0.33
CA MET A 226 25.35 -6.31 -0.28
C MET A 226 26.79 -5.78 -0.21
N PHE A 227 27.51 -6.06 0.87
CA PHE A 227 28.91 -5.68 1.03
C PHE A 227 29.83 -6.46 0.09
N ALA A 228 29.68 -7.79 0.01
CA ALA A 228 30.43 -8.64 -0.91
C ALA A 228 30.23 -8.23 -2.39
N ASP A 229 28.98 -7.93 -2.78
CA ASP A 229 28.66 -7.44 -4.13
C ASP A 229 29.23 -6.06 -4.44
N ARG A 230 29.39 -5.21 -3.43
CA ARG A 230 30.02 -3.89 -3.59
C ARG A 230 31.53 -4.05 -3.81
N ILE A 231 32.18 -4.94 -3.05
CA ILE A 231 33.60 -5.26 -3.22
C ILE A 231 33.86 -5.88 -4.60
N SER A 232 33.06 -6.87 -5.00
CA SER A 232 33.27 -7.55 -6.30
C SER A 232 33.17 -6.59 -7.49
N ARG A 233 32.22 -5.65 -7.46
CA ARG A 233 32.08 -4.59 -8.47
C ARG A 233 33.26 -3.62 -8.47
N SER A 234 33.76 -3.22 -7.29
CA SER A 234 34.93 -2.36 -7.14
C SER A 234 36.21 -2.99 -7.70
N TRP A 235 36.40 -4.30 -7.50
CA TRP A 235 37.53 -5.03 -8.08
C TRP A 235 37.44 -5.13 -9.61
N LYS A 236 36.25 -5.39 -10.15
CA LYS A 236 36.02 -5.52 -11.61
C LYS A 236 36.19 -4.20 -12.36
N SER A 237 35.94 -3.05 -11.72
CA SER A 237 36.18 -1.73 -12.33
C SER A 237 37.67 -1.35 -12.35
N ARG A 238 38.45 -1.73 -11.32
CA ARG A 238 39.92 -1.52 -11.29
C ARG A 238 40.64 -2.32 -12.38
N THR A 239 40.30 -3.59 -12.58
CA THR A 239 40.97 -4.43 -13.58
C THR A 239 40.64 -4.03 -15.02
N LYS A 240 39.42 -3.57 -15.30
CA LYS A 240 39.03 -3.05 -16.63
C LYS A 240 39.65 -1.67 -16.95
N GLY A 241 39.93 -0.84 -15.95
CA GLY A 241 40.59 0.46 -16.13
C GLY A 241 42.09 0.34 -16.44
N GLY A 242 42.80 -0.60 -15.81
CA GLY A 242 44.25 -0.78 -16.00
C GLY A 242 44.66 -1.31 -17.38
N ALA A 243 43.82 -2.14 -18.02
CA ALA A 243 44.13 -2.73 -19.33
C ALA A 243 44.14 -1.70 -20.49
N ARG A 244 43.64 -0.48 -20.28
CA ARG A 244 43.54 0.55 -21.34
C ARG A 244 44.74 1.49 -21.43
N ASN A 245 45.66 1.46 -20.45
CA ASN A 245 46.79 2.40 -20.38
C ASN A 245 48.17 1.79 -20.68
N GLY A 246 48.23 0.49 -21.01
CA GLY A 246 49.48 -0.23 -21.30
C GLY A 246 49.80 -0.44 -22.79
N LYS A 247 49.10 0.24 -23.71
CA LYS A 247 49.44 0.28 -25.14
C LYS A 247 49.91 1.69 -25.51
N LYS A 248 51.13 2.02 -25.17
CA LYS A 248 51.91 3.12 -25.79
C LYS A 248 53.32 2.64 -25.98
#